data_AF-A0A930TAE3-F1
#
_entry.id   AF-A0A930TAE3-F1
#
_cell.length_a   1.000
_cell.length_b   1.000
_cell.length_c   1.000
_cell.angle_alpha   90.00
_cell.angle_beta   90.00
_cell.angle_gamma   90.00
#
_symmetry.space_group_name_H-M   'P 1'
#
loop_
_entity.id
_entity.type
_entity.pdbx_description
1 polymer ?
#
loop_
_entity_poly.entity_id
_entity_poly.type
_entity_poly.pdbx_seq_one_letter_code
_entity_poly.pdbx_strand_id
1 'polypeptide(L)'
;MQSLISTGTDSDKVVSLMRESRYYIEWIVPQFVGIDVDASAELVDLGCVLTRWLFNWEKIWVDAEERTEVAQIAGNLSEGVREVASLSQ
;
A
#
# COMPACT_ATOMS: atom_id res chain seq x y z
N MET A 1 -7.75 2.44 15.29
CA MET A 1 -6.47 3.06 14.85
C MET A 1 -6.77 4.50 14.46
N GLN A 2 -6.41 5.47 15.30
CA GLN A 2 -6.53 6.89 14.96
C GLN A 2 -5.29 7.29 14.17
N SER A 3 -5.47 7.88 12.99
CA SER A 3 -4.38 8.43 12.16
C SER A 3 -3.65 9.51 12.96
N LEU A 4 -2.37 9.28 13.24
CA LEU A 4 -1.57 10.14 14.12
C LEU A 4 -1.03 11.41 13.45
N ILE A 5 -1.40 11.70 12.19
CA ILE A 5 -0.87 12.87 11.46
C ILE A 5 -1.99 13.52 10.64
N SER A 6 -2.82 14.33 11.31
CA SER A 6 -3.87 15.13 10.64
C SER A 6 -3.38 16.51 10.18
N THR A 7 -2.09 16.82 10.27
CA THR A 7 -1.51 18.11 9.89
C THR A 7 -0.57 17.95 8.70
N GLY A 8 -1.11 18.00 7.49
CA GLY A 8 -0.35 17.88 6.24
C GLY A 8 -1.25 18.10 5.03
N THR A 9 -0.64 18.39 3.88
CA THR A 9 -1.35 18.43 2.59
C THR A 9 -1.91 17.04 2.25
N ASP A 10 -2.85 16.96 1.30
CA ASP A 10 -3.36 15.64 0.89
C ASP A 10 -2.25 14.74 0.32
N SER A 11 -1.23 15.34 -0.29
CA SER A 11 0.01 14.66 -0.68
C SER A 11 0.69 13.99 0.51
N ASP A 12 0.89 14.75 1.60
CA ASP A 12 1.59 14.27 2.80
C ASP A 12 0.82 13.12 3.47
N LYS A 13 -0.52 13.17 3.46
CA LYS A 13 -1.36 12.10 3.98
C LYS A 13 -1.18 10.81 3.19
N VAL A 14 -1.13 10.89 1.86
CA VAL A 14 -0.92 9.71 1.00
C VAL A 14 0.48 9.13 1.23
N VAL A 15 1.51 9.98 1.37
CA VAL A 15 2.87 9.54 1.76
C VAL A 15 2.87 8.83 3.10
N SER A 16 2.22 9.39 4.11
CA SER A 16 2.12 8.78 5.44
C SER A 16 1.47 7.40 5.35
N LEU A 17 0.35 7.30 4.64
CA LEU A 17 -0.36 6.04 4.45
C LEU A 17 0.52 5.00 3.75
N MET A 18 1.20 5.36 2.66
CA MET A 18 2.11 4.43 1.97
C MET A 18 3.26 3.95 2.88
N ARG A 19 3.80 4.82 3.74
CA ARG A 19 4.83 4.44 4.72
C ARG A 19 4.29 3.49 5.79
N GLU A 20 3.14 3.82 6.37
CA GLU A 20 2.45 2.99 7.36
C GLU A 20 2.12 1.61 6.80
N SER A 21 1.58 1.54 5.58
CA SER A 21 1.31 0.27 4.89
C SER A 21 2.56 -0.57 4.68
N ARG A 22 3.70 0.04 4.31
CA ARG A 22 4.97 -0.69 4.18
C ARG A 22 5.44 -1.28 5.50
N TYR A 23 5.37 -0.52 6.60
CA TYR A 23 5.73 -1.04 7.92
C TYR A 23 4.82 -2.19 8.34
N TYR A 24 3.53 -2.10 8.04
CA TYR A 24 2.59 -3.18 8.33
C TYR A 24 2.94 -4.45 7.53
N ILE A 25 3.22 -4.32 6.23
CA ILE A 25 3.65 -5.44 5.36
C ILE A 25 4.92 -6.09 5.91
N GLU A 26 5.95 -5.29 6.21
CA GLU A 26 7.22 -5.78 6.75
C GLU A 26 7.03 -6.53 8.08
N TRP A 27 6.10 -6.08 8.91
CA TRP A 27 5.79 -6.72 10.19
C TRP A 27 5.00 -8.03 10.03
N ILE A 28 4.01 -8.07 9.12
CA ILE A 28 3.07 -9.19 9.03
C ILE A 28 3.60 -10.35 8.19
N VAL A 29 4.33 -10.07 7.10
CA VAL A 29 4.82 -11.10 6.16
C VAL A 29 5.61 -12.22 6.86
N PRO A 30 6.58 -11.94 7.78
CA PRO A 30 7.31 -13.00 8.46
C PRO A 30 6.43 -13.94 9.30
N GLN A 31 5.28 -13.45 9.76
CA GLN A 31 4.32 -14.22 10.56
C GLN A 31 3.34 -14.98 9.67
N PHE A 32 3.02 -14.44 8.50
CA PHE A 32 2.02 -14.97 7.59
C PHE A 32 2.58 -15.99 6.59
N VAL A 33 3.88 -15.93 6.28
CA VAL A 33 4.53 -16.81 5.28
C VAL A 33 4.43 -18.31 5.63
N GLY A 34 4.32 -18.65 6.91
CA GLY A 34 4.11 -20.03 7.35
C GLY A 34 2.68 -20.54 7.19
N ILE A 35 1.72 -19.64 6.96
CA ILE A 35 0.29 -19.92 6.78
C ILE A 35 -0.06 -19.93 5.29
N ASP A 36 0.36 -18.88 4.58
CA ASP A 36 0.10 -18.70 3.16
C ASP A 36 1.31 -17.99 2.51
N VAL A 37 2.11 -18.77 1.78
CA VAL A 37 3.33 -18.28 1.13
C VAL A 37 3.01 -17.41 -0.08
N ASP A 38 1.94 -17.72 -0.81
CA ASP A 38 1.59 -17.03 -2.04
C ASP A 38 1.04 -15.64 -1.71
N ALA A 39 0.10 -15.57 -0.77
CA ALA A 39 -0.40 -14.29 -0.28
C ALA A 39 0.70 -13.45 0.43
N SER A 40 1.68 -14.09 1.06
CA SER A 40 2.85 -13.38 1.62
C SER A 40 3.76 -12.79 0.53
N ALA A 41 3.95 -13.50 -0.59
CA ALA A 41 4.69 -12.98 -1.73
C ALA A 41 3.98 -11.77 -2.36
N GLU A 42 2.65 -11.84 -2.51
CA GLU A 42 1.84 -10.71 -3.00
C GLU A 42 1.98 -9.46 -2.11
N LEU A 43 2.01 -9.64 -0.78
CA LEU A 43 2.26 -8.54 0.16
C LEU A 43 3.66 -7.93 -0.01
N VAL A 44 4.69 -8.75 -0.27
CA VAL A 44 6.04 -8.26 -0.55
C VAL A 44 6.07 -7.44 -1.85
N ASP A 45 5.43 -7.93 -2.90
CA ASP A 45 5.33 -7.23 -4.18
C ASP A 45 4.61 -5.88 -4.01
N LEU A 46 3.53 -5.84 -3.23
CA LEU A 46 2.86 -4.60 -2.84
C LEU A 46 3.82 -3.64 -2.12
N GLY A 47 4.61 -4.14 -1.17
CA GLY A 47 5.65 -3.36 -0.50
C GLY A 47 6.68 -2.76 -1.47
N CYS A 48 7.05 -3.50 -2.52
CA CYS A 48 7.92 -2.99 -3.59
C CYS A 48 7.25 -1.89 -4.42
N VAL A 49 5.98 -2.05 -4.80
CA VAL A 49 5.20 -1.03 -5.51
C VAL A 49 5.12 0.26 -4.70
N LEU A 50 4.75 0.17 -3.42
CA LEU A 50 4.70 1.32 -2.51
C LEU A 50 6.07 2.01 -2.38
N THR A 51 7.15 1.24 -2.36
CA THR A 51 8.52 1.79 -2.33
C THR A 51 8.83 2.61 -3.59
N ARG A 52 8.45 2.10 -4.78
CA ARG A 52 8.64 2.80 -6.05
C ARG A 52 7.83 4.09 -6.12
N TRP A 53 6.59 4.07 -5.64
CA TRP A 53 5.75 5.27 -5.56
C TRP A 53 6.31 6.29 -4.58
N LEU A 54 6.73 5.87 -3.39
CA LEU A 54 7.36 6.78 -2.42
C LEU A 54 8.62 7.44 -2.96
N PHE A 55 9.45 6.71 -3.71
CA PHE A 55 10.67 7.26 -4.32
C PHE A 55 10.38 8.32 -5.38
N ASN A 56 9.28 8.17 -6.13
CA ASN A 56 8.90 9.06 -7.22
C ASN A 56 7.75 10.00 -6.86
N TRP A 57 7.37 10.09 -5.58
CA TRP A 57 6.07 10.66 -5.20
C TRP A 57 5.91 12.13 -5.58
N GLU A 58 6.97 12.93 -5.45
CA GLU A 58 6.91 14.35 -5.83
C GLU A 58 6.59 14.54 -7.32
N LYS A 59 7.15 13.67 -8.18
CA LYS A 59 6.87 13.65 -9.62
C LYS A 59 5.43 13.18 -9.87
N ILE A 60 5.06 12.05 -9.27
CA ILE A 60 3.71 11.48 -9.40
C ILE A 60 2.68 12.53 -9.00
N TRP A 61 2.84 13.19 -7.86
CA TRP A 61 1.85 14.12 -7.32
C TRP A 61 1.52 15.30 -8.22
N VAL A 62 2.48 15.81 -9.00
CA VAL A 62 2.26 16.94 -9.90
C VAL A 62 1.74 16.51 -11.27
N ASP A 63 1.88 15.24 -11.62
CA ASP A 63 1.40 14.66 -12.87
C ASP A 63 0.00 14.05 -12.70
N ALA A 64 -0.98 14.52 -13.48
CA ALA A 64 -2.35 14.01 -13.39
C ALA A 64 -2.53 12.60 -13.98
N GLU A 65 -1.73 12.26 -14.99
CA GLU A 65 -1.76 10.94 -15.63
C GLU A 65 -1.16 9.89 -14.69
N GLU A 66 0.03 10.16 -14.14
CA GLU A 66 0.66 9.25 -13.17
C GLU A 66 -0.19 9.07 -11.90
N ARG A 67 -0.86 10.13 -11.41
CA ARG A 67 -1.82 10.00 -10.29
C ARG A 67 -3.00 9.10 -10.62
N THR A 68 -3.51 9.17 -11.85
CA THR A 68 -4.64 8.35 -12.28
C THR A 68 -4.23 6.89 -12.37
N GLU A 69 -3.04 6.61 -12.92
CA GLU A 69 -2.49 5.25 -12.96
C GLU A 69 -2.31 4.68 -11.54
N VAL A 70 -1.71 5.45 -10.63
CA VAL A 70 -1.56 5.03 -9.22
C VAL A 70 -2.92 4.76 -8.58
N ALA A 71 -3.92 5.60 -8.81
CA ALA A 71 -5.26 5.40 -8.26
C ALA A 71 -5.94 4.12 -8.80
N GLN A 72 -5.76 3.81 -10.09
CA GLN A 72 -6.26 2.57 -10.69
C GLN A 72 -5.58 1.33 -10.10
N ILE A 73 -4.25 1.33 -10.01
CA ILE A 73 -3.49 0.22 -9.43
C ILE A 73 -3.88 0.03 -7.96
N ALA A 74 -3.96 1.12 -7.19
CA ALA A 74 -4.39 1.06 -5.79
C ALA A 74 -5.83 0.54 -5.64
N GLY A 75 -6.73 0.92 -6.54
CA GLY A 75 -8.10 0.41 -6.61
C GLY A 75 -8.14 -1.11 -6.78
N ASN A 76 -7.46 -1.63 -7.81
CA ASN A 76 -7.40 -3.07 -8.11
C ASN A 76 -6.80 -3.86 -6.95
N LEU A 77 -5.73 -3.34 -6.33
CA LEU A 77 -5.10 -3.98 -5.16
C LEU A 77 -6.04 -4.02 -3.95
N SER A 78 -6.81 -2.95 -3.72
CA SER A 78 -7.77 -2.91 -2.61
C SER A 78 -8.91 -3.91 -2.79
N GLU A 79 -9.31 -4.19 -4.03
CA GLU A 79 -10.31 -5.21 -4.36
C GLU A 79 -9.77 -6.61 -4.09
N GLY A 80 -8.55 -6.93 -4.56
CA GLY A 80 -7.91 -8.22 -4.31
C GLY A 80 -7.69 -8.52 -2.82
N VAL A 81 -7.21 -7.54 -2.03
CA VAL A 81 -7.06 -7.69 -0.57
C VAL A 81 -8.42 -7.98 0.10
N ARG A 82 -9.49 -7.35 -0.37
CA ARG A 82 -10.83 -7.55 0.19
C ARG A 82 -11.37 -8.95 -0.10
N GLU A 83 -11.09 -9.50 -1.27
CA GLU A 83 -11.43 -10.88 -1.61
C GLU A 83 -10.71 -11.87 -0.68
N VAL A 84 -9.40 -11.72 -0.51
CA VAL A 84 -8.60 -12.56 0.40
C VAL A 84 -9.11 -12.47 1.85
N ALA A 85 -9.39 -11.26 2.34
CA ALA A 85 -9.91 -11.06 3.69
C ALA A 85 -11.30 -11.67 3.90
N SER A 86 -12.12 -11.76 2.84
CA SER A 86 -13.45 -12.39 2.91
C SER A 86 -13.40 -13.91 2.97
N LEU A 87 -12.31 -14.53 2.51
CA LEU A 87 -12.10 -15.98 2.54
C LEU A 87 -11.52 -16.48 3.87
N SER A 88 -11.03 -15.56 4.72
CA SER A 88 -10.47 -15.85 6.04
C SER A 88 -11.48 -15.77 7.21
N GLN A 89 -12.79 -15.71 6.95
CA GLN A 89 -13.87 -15.65 7.96
C GLN A 89 -14.59 -16.99 8.16
#